data_AF-A0AAV1T953-F1
#
_entry.id   AF-A0AAV1T953-F1
#
_cell.length_a   1.000
_cell.length_b   1.000
_cell.length_c   1.000
_cell.angle_alpha   90.00
_cell.angle_beta   90.00
_cell.angle_gamma   90.00
#
_symmetry.space_group_name_H-M   'P 1'
#
loop_
_entity.id
_entity.type
_entity.pdbx_description
1 polymer ?
#
loop_
_entity_poly.entity_id
_entity_poly.type
_entity_poly.pdbx_seq_one_letter_code
_entity_poly.pdbx_strand_id
1 'polypeptide(L)'
;MVYFALLTTSAIAATSFLPATAGVQLGNGGGAMWADNCRFGGNYYKAREAIPPRCGSACAGDSVCTHWVWNNLNGGTCWLMSGARSAKTEKLATSCGYVVSSNAQVQQRAPGQAASAGQALSAGQAAPPAQAAPSALVSPNSGLTAAEMNEMLRRINTFRAQNGLGALTIDRQLVAASASQSQDQARRYQMTHASSNGQSLGGRISAQGYDFAVVTENVAAGQTSVESVMTSWQNSPDHRANLLDPDVINVGFAKVVNRGCNGYKTYWTQDFGRRD
;
A
#
# COMPACT_ATOMS: atom_id res chain seq x y z
N MET A 1 2.42 -15.52 76.09
CA MET A 1 2.76 -14.36 75.25
C MET A 1 3.78 -14.81 74.20
N VAL A 2 3.31 -15.14 73.00
CA VAL A 2 4.15 -15.20 71.78
C VAL A 2 3.26 -14.72 70.64
N TYR A 3 3.57 -13.55 70.09
CA TYR A 3 2.89 -12.95 68.94
C TYR A 3 3.43 -13.60 67.65
N PHE A 4 2.56 -14.22 66.85
CA PHE A 4 2.88 -14.61 65.47
C PHE A 4 2.32 -13.53 64.52
N ALA A 5 3.20 -12.76 63.89
CA ALA A 5 2.83 -11.80 62.84
C ALA A 5 2.72 -12.54 61.50
N LEU A 6 1.52 -12.57 60.93
CA LEU A 6 1.26 -13.03 59.55
C LEU A 6 1.63 -11.91 58.59
N LEU A 7 2.74 -12.06 57.86
CA LEU A 7 3.12 -11.22 56.73
C LEU A 7 2.41 -11.73 55.47
N THR A 8 1.42 -10.99 54.98
CA THR A 8 0.83 -11.20 53.65
C THR A 8 1.68 -10.48 52.61
N THR A 9 2.43 -11.22 51.81
CA THR A 9 3.11 -10.67 50.62
C THR A 9 2.16 -10.69 49.43
N SER A 10 1.70 -9.51 49.01
CA SER A 10 0.99 -9.31 47.75
C SER A 10 1.98 -9.43 46.59
N ALA A 11 1.79 -10.43 45.73
CA ALA A 11 2.51 -10.54 44.46
C ALA A 11 1.93 -9.51 43.49
N ILE A 12 2.67 -8.43 43.22
CA ILE A 12 2.34 -7.51 42.13
C ILE A 12 2.70 -8.20 40.82
N ALA A 13 1.70 -8.44 39.99
CA ALA A 13 1.87 -8.92 38.64
C ALA A 13 2.63 -7.87 37.82
N ALA A 14 3.91 -8.12 37.55
CA ALA A 14 4.64 -7.40 36.52
C ALA A 14 4.18 -7.95 35.17
N THR A 15 3.17 -7.32 34.57
CA THR A 15 2.88 -7.47 33.15
C THR A 15 4.03 -6.85 32.38
N SER A 16 4.99 -7.69 32.00
CA SER A 16 6.03 -7.37 31.04
C SER A 16 5.38 -6.99 29.71
N PHE A 17 5.14 -5.70 29.49
CA PHE A 17 4.91 -5.19 28.15
C PHE A 17 6.21 -5.36 27.38
N LEU A 18 6.28 -6.41 26.56
CA LEU A 18 7.28 -6.47 25.50
C LEU A 18 7.01 -5.27 24.59
N PRO A 19 7.96 -4.34 24.41
CA PRO A 19 7.82 -3.34 23.36
C PRO A 19 7.70 -4.10 22.05
N ALA A 20 6.67 -3.78 21.27
CA ALA A 20 6.51 -4.32 19.92
C ALA A 20 7.85 -4.17 19.20
N THR A 21 8.50 -5.30 18.92
CA THR A 21 9.71 -5.32 18.11
C THR A 21 9.33 -4.71 16.77
N ALA A 22 9.81 -3.50 16.53
CA ALA A 22 9.66 -2.82 15.25
C ALA A 22 10.17 -3.77 14.17
N GLY A 23 9.24 -4.30 13.37
CA GLY A 23 9.58 -5.12 12.22
C GLY A 23 10.39 -4.26 11.25
N VAL A 24 11.69 -4.51 11.20
CA VAL A 24 12.56 -3.87 10.23
C VAL A 24 12.38 -4.60 8.92
N GLN A 25 11.59 -4.03 8.02
CA GLN A 25 11.43 -4.59 6.69
C GLN A 25 12.59 -4.11 5.81
N LEU A 26 13.33 -5.05 5.23
CA LEU A 26 14.36 -4.74 4.25
C LEU A 26 13.70 -4.04 3.06
N GLY A 27 14.23 -2.88 2.68
CA GLY A 27 13.75 -2.13 1.52
C GLY A 27 13.89 -2.95 0.23
N ASN A 28 13.00 -2.69 -0.74
CA ASN A 28 12.93 -3.35 -2.04
C ASN A 28 14.14 -2.96 -2.93
N GLY A 29 15.32 -3.44 -2.55
CA GLY A 29 16.62 -3.09 -3.11
C GLY A 29 17.84 -3.44 -2.24
N GLY A 30 17.66 -4.06 -1.06
CA GLY A 30 18.75 -4.66 -0.28
C GLY A 30 19.71 -3.70 0.46
N GLY A 31 19.60 -2.38 0.26
CA GLY A 31 20.55 -1.40 0.81
C GLY A 31 20.04 -0.47 1.92
N ALA A 32 18.76 -0.55 2.29
CA ALA A 32 18.15 0.34 3.28
C ALA A 32 17.09 -0.36 4.13
N MET A 33 17.01 0.04 5.40
CA MET A 33 16.01 -0.40 6.37
C MET A 33 15.01 0.73 6.64
N TRP A 34 13.76 0.40 6.90
CA TRP A 34 12.72 1.38 7.14
C TRP A 34 11.66 0.89 8.12
N ALA A 35 10.89 1.84 8.63
CA ALA A 35 9.73 1.60 9.48
C ALA A 35 8.64 2.63 9.17
N ASP A 36 7.41 2.25 9.48
CA ASP A 36 6.27 3.14 9.45
C ASP A 36 6.10 3.93 10.74
N ASN A 37 5.25 4.95 10.63
CA ASN A 37 4.86 5.89 11.66
C ASN A 37 6.03 6.52 12.38
N CYS A 38 7.04 6.95 11.63
CA CYS A 38 8.26 7.46 12.22
C CYS A 38 8.96 8.58 11.49
N ARG A 39 9.74 9.33 12.27
CA ARG A 39 10.53 10.44 11.80
C ARG A 39 11.89 10.51 12.51
N PHE A 40 12.92 10.84 11.75
CA PHE A 40 14.17 11.40 12.26
C PHE A 40 14.05 12.93 12.31
N GLY A 41 14.50 13.54 13.41
CA GLY A 41 14.68 15.00 13.50
C GLY A 41 15.99 15.44 12.83
N GLY A 42 16.03 16.69 12.34
CA GLY A 42 17.21 17.26 11.70
C GLY A 42 16.87 18.07 10.46
N ASN A 43 17.93 18.52 9.77
CA ASN A 43 17.83 19.28 8.54
C ASN A 43 17.87 18.35 7.33
N TYR A 44 17.00 18.62 6.35
CA TYR A 44 16.99 17.91 5.07
C TYR A 44 17.91 18.64 4.09
N TYR A 45 18.85 17.94 3.48
CA TYR A 45 19.74 18.54 2.48
C TYR A 45 19.18 18.38 1.06
N LYS A 46 18.24 17.46 0.87
CA LYS A 46 17.61 17.19 -0.42
C LYS A 46 16.22 16.62 -0.22
N ALA A 47 15.27 17.10 -1.01
CA ALA A 47 13.94 16.55 -1.12
C ALA A 47 13.76 16.01 -2.54
N ARG A 48 13.09 14.87 -2.66
CA ARG A 48 12.71 14.32 -3.96
C ARG A 48 11.35 13.65 -3.87
N GLU A 49 10.52 13.88 -4.87
CA GLU A 49 9.24 13.19 -5.01
C GLU A 49 9.52 11.71 -5.28
N ALA A 50 9.06 10.83 -4.39
CA ALA A 50 9.25 9.39 -4.49
C ALA A 50 8.38 8.68 -3.44
N ILE A 51 8.01 7.43 -3.70
CA ILE A 51 7.26 6.57 -2.76
C ILE A 51 8.14 6.04 -1.61
N PRO A 52 7.57 5.63 -0.47
CA PRO A 52 8.36 5.19 0.70
C PRO A 52 9.39 4.10 0.39
N PRO A 53 9.07 3.02 -0.36
CA PRO A 53 10.05 1.99 -0.72
C PRO A 53 11.21 2.51 -1.59
N ARG A 54 10.97 3.58 -2.37
CA ARG A 54 12.00 4.21 -3.23
C ARG A 54 12.84 5.22 -2.46
N CYS A 55 12.40 5.72 -1.31
CA CYS A 55 13.24 6.58 -0.47
C CYS A 55 14.49 5.83 0.03
N GLY A 56 14.32 4.56 0.41
CA GLY A 56 15.43 3.69 0.80
C GLY A 56 16.48 3.55 -0.30
N SER A 57 16.05 3.17 -1.50
CA SER A 57 16.95 3.02 -2.65
C SER A 57 17.53 4.34 -3.13
N ALA A 58 16.75 5.43 -3.07
CA ALA A 58 17.23 6.75 -3.43
C ALA A 58 18.26 7.27 -2.41
N CYS A 59 18.11 6.96 -1.14
CA CYS A 59 19.12 7.26 -0.13
C CYS A 59 20.36 6.37 -0.34
N ALA A 60 20.19 5.07 -0.56
CA ALA A 60 21.30 4.14 -0.81
C ALA A 60 22.12 4.49 -2.07
N GLY A 61 21.48 5.04 -3.10
CA GLY A 61 22.14 5.51 -4.32
C GLY A 61 22.76 6.92 -4.24
N ASP A 62 22.65 7.61 -3.09
CA ASP A 62 23.18 8.96 -2.88
C ASP A 62 24.27 8.89 -1.81
N SER A 63 25.53 9.10 -2.21
CA SER A 63 26.71 8.88 -1.37
C SER A 63 26.75 9.71 -0.09
N VAL A 64 25.93 10.77 0.00
CA VAL A 64 25.84 11.66 1.15
C VAL A 64 24.68 11.26 2.08
N CYS A 65 23.74 10.46 1.59
CA CYS A 65 22.54 10.10 2.35
C CYS A 65 22.85 9.00 3.37
N THR A 66 22.44 9.25 4.61
CA THR A 66 22.58 8.27 5.71
C THR A 66 21.22 7.76 6.16
N HIS A 67 20.22 8.64 6.13
CA HIS A 67 18.86 8.35 6.53
C HIS A 67 17.87 9.28 5.83
N TRP A 68 16.61 8.92 5.92
CA TRP A 68 15.54 9.60 5.21
C TRP A 68 14.24 9.56 6.01
N VAL A 69 13.37 10.52 5.70
CA VAL A 69 11.98 10.56 6.15
C VAL A 69 11.10 10.74 4.92
N TRP A 70 9.96 10.09 4.91
CA TRP A 70 8.96 10.21 3.88
C TRP A 70 7.66 10.71 4.47
N ASN A 71 6.96 11.57 3.75
CA ASN A 71 5.61 12.01 4.09
C ASN A 71 4.78 12.29 2.83
N ASN A 72 3.48 12.53 3.04
CA ASN A 72 2.51 12.77 1.96
C ASN A 72 2.57 14.18 1.32
N LEU A 73 3.59 14.99 1.63
CA LEU A 73 3.71 16.30 0.97
C LEU A 73 3.95 16.09 -0.54
N ASN A 74 3.28 16.90 -1.37
CA ASN A 74 3.36 16.86 -2.84
C ASN A 74 3.08 15.48 -3.45
N GLY A 75 2.19 14.67 -2.86
CA GLY A 75 1.89 13.33 -3.38
C GLY A 75 2.90 12.25 -2.99
N GLY A 76 3.89 12.59 -2.15
CA GLY A 76 4.90 11.68 -1.60
C GLY A 76 6.31 12.25 -1.73
N THR A 77 6.88 12.78 -0.65
CA THR A 77 8.22 13.39 -0.65
C THR A 77 9.18 12.62 0.26
N CYS A 78 10.30 12.17 -0.31
CA CYS A 78 11.46 11.68 0.42
C CYS A 78 12.37 12.86 0.80
N TRP A 79 12.55 13.06 2.09
CA TRP A 79 13.43 14.03 2.72
C TRP A 79 14.69 13.32 3.18
N LEU A 80 15.83 13.66 2.56
CA LEU A 80 17.09 13.01 2.83
C LEU A 80 17.94 13.80 3.80
N MET A 81 18.67 13.05 4.61
CA MET A 81 19.48 13.56 5.69
C MET A 81 20.86 12.90 5.66
N SER A 82 21.85 13.65 6.10
CA SER A 82 23.25 13.24 6.17
C SER A 82 23.76 13.35 7.60
N GLY A 83 24.85 12.67 7.91
CA GLY A 83 25.47 12.68 9.24
C GLY A 83 24.81 11.73 10.24
N ALA A 84 24.97 12.02 11.53
CA ALA A 84 24.48 11.18 12.62
C ALA A 84 22.94 11.16 12.65
N ARG A 85 22.37 9.98 12.91
CA ARG A 85 20.92 9.79 13.06
C ARG A 85 20.47 10.32 14.43
N SER A 86 19.45 11.15 14.43
CA SER A 86 18.75 11.54 15.66
C SER A 86 17.90 10.39 16.20
N ALA A 87 17.38 10.55 17.42
CA ALA A 87 16.40 9.63 17.97
C ALA A 87 15.14 9.60 17.10
N LYS A 88 14.61 8.38 16.89
CA LYS A 88 13.35 8.15 16.17
C LYS A 88 12.19 8.64 17.03
N THR A 89 11.34 9.51 16.47
CA THR A 89 10.06 9.89 17.09
C THR A 89 8.91 9.24 16.33
N GLU A 90 7.87 8.81 17.06
CA GLU A 90 6.64 8.35 16.44
C GLU A 90 5.91 9.50 15.74
N LYS A 91 5.52 9.28 14.49
CA LYS A 91 4.75 10.24 13.72
C LYS A 91 3.89 9.53 12.69
N LEU A 92 2.58 9.61 12.87
CA LEU A 92 1.59 8.99 12.00
C LEU A 92 1.72 9.46 10.54
N ALA A 93 1.46 8.54 9.61
CA ALA A 93 1.52 8.78 8.16
C ALA A 93 2.88 9.31 7.66
N THR A 94 3.96 8.90 8.32
CA THR A 94 5.33 9.11 7.86
C THR A 94 6.12 7.82 7.95
N SER A 95 7.03 7.60 7.02
CA SER A 95 7.96 6.47 7.07
C SER A 95 9.37 7.01 7.20
N CYS A 96 10.25 6.31 7.91
CA CYS A 96 11.64 6.71 8.05
C CYS A 96 12.55 5.50 7.89
N GLY A 97 13.76 5.74 7.42
CA GLY A 97 14.70 4.68 7.17
C GLY A 97 16.14 5.14 7.08
N TYR A 98 17.06 4.18 7.04
CA TYR A 98 18.48 4.42 6.95
C TYR A 98 19.16 3.38 6.07
N VAL A 99 20.30 3.76 5.50
CA VAL A 99 21.09 2.86 4.67
C VAL A 99 21.89 1.90 5.56
N VAL A 100 21.93 0.63 5.19
CA VAL A 100 22.70 -0.41 5.91
C VAL A 100 23.97 -0.81 5.18
N SER A 101 24.17 -0.33 3.96
CA SER A 101 25.41 -0.53 3.20
C SER A 101 25.64 0.62 2.19
N SER A 102 26.57 1.53 2.51
CA SER A 102 27.19 2.41 1.50
C SER A 102 28.42 1.68 0.94
N ASN A 103 28.26 0.96 -0.18
CA ASN A 103 29.36 0.47 -1.03
C ASN A 103 30.68 0.05 -0.33
N ALA A 104 30.57 -0.80 0.68
CA ALA A 104 31.62 -1.71 1.10
C ALA A 104 30.91 -2.99 1.55
N GLN A 105 31.34 -4.16 1.04
CA GLN A 105 30.85 -5.52 1.36
C GLN A 105 29.80 -6.20 0.45
N VAL A 106 29.49 -5.72 -0.77
CA VAL A 106 28.78 -6.55 -1.78
C VAL A 106 29.74 -7.26 -2.76
N GLN A 107 31.04 -7.00 -2.68
CA GLN A 107 32.05 -7.76 -3.42
C GLN A 107 32.70 -8.82 -2.52
N GLN A 108 31.97 -9.92 -2.30
CA GLN A 108 32.54 -11.25 -2.07
C GLN A 108 31.44 -12.31 -2.06
N ARG A 109 31.07 -12.77 -3.26
CA ARG A 109 30.90 -14.19 -3.59
C ARG A 109 30.90 -14.31 -5.11
N ALA A 110 32.07 -14.64 -5.64
CA ALA A 110 32.24 -15.05 -7.02
C ALA A 110 31.49 -16.38 -7.26
N PRO A 111 30.95 -16.62 -8.48
CA PRO A 111 30.36 -17.90 -8.85
C PRO A 111 31.49 -18.85 -9.26
N GLY A 112 31.73 -19.87 -8.43
CA GLY A 112 32.69 -20.92 -8.72
C GLY A 112 32.45 -22.10 -7.82
N GLN A 113 31.53 -22.98 -8.21
CA GLN A 113 31.68 -24.44 -8.14
C GLN A 113 30.39 -25.10 -8.63
N ALA A 114 30.49 -25.66 -9.84
CA ALA A 114 29.60 -26.71 -10.30
C ALA A 114 29.85 -27.98 -9.48
N ALA A 115 28.77 -28.61 -9.03
CA ALA A 115 28.72 -30.04 -8.79
C ALA A 115 27.32 -30.53 -9.18
N SER A 116 27.29 -31.27 -10.28
CA SER A 116 26.17 -32.02 -10.81
C SER A 116 25.92 -33.30 -9.99
N ALA A 117 24.65 -33.66 -9.80
CA ALA A 117 24.02 -34.88 -10.32
C ALA A 117 22.94 -35.47 -9.39
N GLY A 118 21.77 -35.73 -9.99
CA GLY A 118 20.81 -36.78 -9.60
C GLY A 118 19.74 -36.37 -8.59
N GLN A 119 18.45 -36.70 -8.73
CA GLN A 119 17.71 -37.50 -9.71
C GLN A 119 16.25 -37.03 -9.67
N ALA A 120 15.56 -37.20 -10.80
CA ALA A 120 14.17 -36.85 -11.00
C ALA A 120 13.21 -37.65 -10.13
N LEU A 121 12.13 -37.01 -9.64
CA LEU A 121 10.81 -37.62 -9.59
C LEU A 121 9.73 -36.58 -9.95
N SER A 122 8.98 -36.97 -10.96
CA SER A 122 7.81 -36.32 -11.53
C SER A 122 6.61 -36.43 -10.59
N ALA A 123 5.89 -35.33 -10.41
CA ALA A 123 4.47 -35.34 -10.05
C ALA A 123 3.82 -34.12 -10.71
N GLY A 124 2.87 -34.40 -11.61
CA GLY A 124 2.20 -33.41 -12.43
C GLY A 124 1.51 -32.32 -11.61
N GLN A 125 1.79 -31.08 -11.95
CA GLN A 125 0.94 -29.95 -11.65
C GLN A 125 0.39 -29.45 -12.98
N ALA A 126 -0.94 -29.54 -13.11
CA ALA A 126 -1.68 -28.97 -14.22
C ALA A 126 -1.32 -27.48 -14.34
N ALA A 127 -1.02 -27.05 -15.57
CA ALA A 127 -0.81 -25.65 -15.88
C ALA A 127 -2.04 -24.83 -15.44
N PRO A 128 -1.86 -23.66 -14.78
CA PRO A 128 -2.98 -22.77 -14.51
C PRO A 128 -3.63 -22.36 -15.85
N PRO A 129 -4.97 -22.26 -15.93
CA PRO A 129 -5.64 -21.92 -17.17
C PRO A 129 -5.14 -20.56 -17.64
N ALA A 130 -4.84 -20.49 -18.94
CA ALA A 130 -4.35 -19.30 -19.63
C ALA A 130 -5.23 -18.09 -19.29
N GLN A 131 -4.59 -17.03 -18.77
CA GLN A 131 -5.22 -15.74 -18.58
C GLN A 131 -5.74 -15.24 -19.94
N ALA A 132 -7.06 -15.03 -20.02
CA ALA A 132 -7.66 -14.35 -21.15
C ALA A 132 -7.05 -12.95 -21.32
N ALA A 133 -6.85 -12.54 -22.58
CA ALA A 133 -6.16 -11.32 -22.94
C ALA A 133 -6.81 -10.05 -22.31
N PRO A 134 -6.02 -8.98 -22.00
CA PRO A 134 -6.48 -7.82 -21.23
C PRO A 134 -7.54 -6.92 -21.89
N SER A 135 -7.95 -7.19 -23.12
CA SER A 135 -8.69 -6.22 -23.95
C SER A 135 -10.20 -6.16 -23.70
N ALA A 136 -10.78 -7.08 -22.92
CA ALA A 136 -12.24 -7.14 -22.69
C ALA A 136 -12.71 -6.63 -21.32
N LEU A 137 -11.80 -6.19 -20.44
CA LEU A 137 -12.12 -5.81 -19.04
C LEU A 137 -12.26 -4.29 -18.83
N VAL A 138 -11.98 -3.47 -19.84
CA VAL A 138 -12.10 -2.02 -19.76
C VAL A 138 -13.54 -1.64 -20.10
N SER A 139 -14.36 -1.35 -19.08
CA SER A 139 -15.58 -0.60 -19.34
C SER A 139 -15.17 0.74 -19.97
N PRO A 140 -15.78 1.18 -21.09
CA PRO A 140 -15.30 2.34 -21.88
C PRO A 140 -15.23 3.66 -21.09
N ASN A 141 -15.77 3.70 -19.88
CA ASN A 141 -15.92 4.90 -19.06
C ASN A 141 -15.07 4.93 -17.78
N SER A 142 -14.14 3.98 -17.56
CA SER A 142 -13.28 4.00 -16.37
C SER A 142 -12.33 5.21 -16.30
N GLY A 143 -12.04 5.83 -17.45
CA GLY A 143 -11.07 6.93 -17.59
C GLY A 143 -9.61 6.52 -17.34
N LEU A 144 -9.34 5.22 -17.21
CA LEU A 144 -8.02 4.62 -17.11
C LEU A 144 -7.61 4.04 -18.47
N THR A 145 -6.33 4.20 -18.81
CA THR A 145 -5.74 3.41 -19.90
C THR A 145 -5.59 1.95 -19.48
N ALA A 146 -5.43 1.03 -20.44
CA ALA A 146 -5.16 -0.37 -20.14
C ALA A 146 -3.89 -0.56 -19.29
N ALA A 147 -2.85 0.26 -19.52
CA ALA A 147 -1.63 0.26 -18.73
C ALA A 147 -1.88 0.65 -17.28
N GLU A 148 -2.65 1.72 -17.04
CA GLU A 148 -3.00 2.18 -15.69
C GLU A 148 -3.87 1.15 -14.95
N MET A 149 -4.84 0.54 -15.64
CA MET A 149 -5.70 -0.50 -15.07
C MET A 149 -4.88 -1.74 -14.65
N ASN A 150 -3.96 -2.19 -15.51
CA ASN A 150 -3.04 -3.27 -15.19
C ASN A 150 -2.09 -2.90 -14.05
N GLU A 151 -1.63 -1.64 -14.00
CA GLU A 151 -0.78 -1.16 -12.92
C GLU A 151 -1.51 -1.17 -11.57
N MET A 152 -2.76 -0.71 -11.51
CA MET A 152 -3.59 -0.73 -10.30
C MET A 152 -3.76 -2.17 -9.80
N LEU A 153 -4.18 -3.08 -10.68
CA LEU A 153 -4.38 -4.49 -10.35
C LEU A 153 -3.08 -5.15 -9.83
N ARG A 154 -1.97 -4.92 -10.51
CA ARG A 154 -0.66 -5.46 -10.11
C ARG A 154 -0.24 -4.92 -8.74
N ARG A 155 -0.41 -3.62 -8.47
CA ARG A 155 -0.02 -3.01 -7.19
C ARG A 155 -0.84 -3.55 -6.04
N ILE A 156 -2.17 -3.63 -6.16
CA ILE A 156 -3.01 -4.17 -5.09
C ILE A 156 -2.73 -5.65 -4.83
N ASN A 157 -2.57 -6.46 -5.89
CA ASN A 157 -2.31 -7.89 -5.72
C ASN A 157 -0.91 -8.16 -5.16
N THR A 158 0.08 -7.33 -5.49
CA THR A 158 1.40 -7.38 -4.84
C THR A 158 1.28 -7.09 -3.35
N PHE A 159 0.53 -6.04 -2.99
CA PHE A 159 0.32 -5.65 -1.61
C PHE A 159 -0.45 -6.71 -0.81
N ARG A 160 -1.50 -7.31 -1.38
CA ARG A 160 -2.24 -8.43 -0.78
C ARG A 160 -1.36 -9.66 -0.57
N ALA A 161 -0.55 -10.04 -1.56
CA ALA A 161 0.36 -11.17 -1.44
C ALA A 161 1.41 -10.96 -0.33
N GLN A 162 1.94 -9.74 -0.17
CA GLN A 162 2.84 -9.39 0.93
C GLN A 162 2.20 -9.52 2.32
N ASN A 163 0.88 -9.50 2.40
CA ASN A 163 0.09 -9.66 3.63
C ASN A 163 -0.62 -11.04 3.69
N GLY A 164 -0.20 -12.01 2.86
CA GLY A 164 -0.72 -13.38 2.91
C GLY A 164 -2.11 -13.58 2.32
N LEU A 165 -2.61 -12.64 1.52
CA LEU A 165 -3.95 -12.67 0.93
C LEU A 165 -3.95 -13.05 -0.55
N GLY A 166 -5.05 -13.64 -1.00
CA GLY A 166 -5.30 -13.98 -2.40
C GLY A 166 -5.41 -12.77 -3.31
N ALA A 167 -5.10 -12.97 -4.59
CA ALA A 167 -5.22 -11.95 -5.63
C ALA A 167 -6.68 -11.65 -5.97
N LEU A 168 -6.98 -10.39 -6.23
CA LEU A 168 -8.27 -9.92 -6.75
C LEU A 168 -8.29 -10.01 -8.27
N THR A 169 -9.50 -10.15 -8.82
CA THR A 169 -9.78 -10.08 -10.26
C THR A 169 -10.62 -8.85 -10.59
N ILE A 170 -10.41 -8.27 -11.78
CA ILE A 170 -11.22 -7.11 -12.20
C ILE A 170 -12.63 -7.59 -12.56
N ASP A 171 -13.65 -6.93 -12.01
CA ASP A 171 -15.05 -7.12 -12.39
C ASP A 171 -15.59 -5.86 -13.08
N ARG A 172 -16.22 -6.04 -14.23
CA ARG A 172 -16.67 -4.94 -15.10
C ARG A 172 -17.81 -4.12 -14.50
N GLN A 173 -18.66 -4.72 -13.67
CA GLN A 173 -19.75 -4.02 -12.99
C GLN A 173 -19.20 -3.14 -11.88
N LEU A 174 -18.21 -3.62 -11.12
CA LEU A 174 -17.49 -2.79 -10.15
C LEU A 174 -16.75 -1.63 -10.84
N VAL A 175 -16.12 -1.86 -12.00
CA VAL A 175 -15.51 -0.77 -12.80
C VAL A 175 -16.55 0.29 -13.20
N ALA A 176 -17.75 -0.14 -13.61
CA ALA A 176 -18.82 0.79 -13.97
C ALA A 176 -19.32 1.60 -12.76
N ALA A 177 -19.44 0.96 -11.59
CA ALA A 177 -19.80 1.63 -10.34
C ALA A 177 -18.74 2.67 -9.94
N SER A 178 -17.46 2.31 -10.02
CA SER A 178 -16.34 3.20 -9.71
C SER A 178 -16.30 4.39 -10.67
N ALA A 179 -16.58 4.16 -11.96
CA ALA A 179 -16.66 5.22 -12.95
C ALA A 179 -17.77 6.22 -12.64
N SER A 180 -18.96 5.73 -12.31
CA SER A 180 -20.10 6.58 -11.90
C SER A 180 -19.72 7.45 -10.69
N GLN A 181 -19.09 6.86 -9.67
CA GLN A 181 -18.69 7.60 -8.47
C GLN A 181 -17.61 8.63 -8.75
N SER A 182 -16.55 8.29 -9.48
CA SER A 182 -15.49 9.26 -9.82
C SER A 182 -16.03 10.44 -10.65
N GLN A 183 -17.00 10.18 -11.54
CA GLN A 183 -17.67 11.25 -12.27
C GLN A 183 -18.54 12.12 -11.35
N ASP A 184 -19.21 11.52 -10.36
CA ASP A 184 -20.01 12.28 -9.39
C ASP A 184 -19.15 13.17 -8.50
N GLN A 185 -18.06 12.63 -7.95
CA GLN A 185 -17.07 13.38 -7.19
C GLN A 185 -16.52 14.57 -8.00
N ALA A 186 -16.21 14.34 -9.28
CA ALA A 186 -15.73 15.39 -10.17
C ALA A 186 -16.77 16.48 -10.45
N ARG A 187 -18.04 16.11 -10.67
CA ARG A 187 -19.15 17.09 -10.86
C ARG A 187 -19.39 17.93 -9.62
N ARG A 188 -19.17 17.36 -8.44
CA ARG A 188 -19.39 18.00 -7.14
C ARG A 188 -18.15 18.74 -6.60
N TYR A 189 -17.02 18.60 -7.27
CA TYR A 189 -15.72 19.10 -6.81
C TYR A 189 -15.35 18.59 -5.40
N GLN A 190 -15.79 17.39 -5.04
CA GLN A 190 -15.72 16.88 -3.66
C GLN A 190 -15.34 15.40 -3.66
N MET A 191 -14.32 15.04 -2.86
CA MET A 191 -14.03 13.64 -2.54
C MET A 191 -15.02 13.14 -1.49
N THR A 192 -15.81 12.12 -1.82
CA THR A 192 -16.86 11.61 -0.93
C THR A 192 -17.30 10.21 -1.35
N HIS A 193 -17.78 9.43 -0.38
CA HIS A 193 -18.48 8.16 -0.62
C HIS A 193 -19.97 8.36 -0.97
N ALA A 194 -20.53 9.54 -0.66
CA ALA A 194 -21.94 9.85 -0.88
C ALA A 194 -22.20 10.15 -2.36
N SER A 195 -23.25 9.56 -2.91
CA SER A 195 -23.71 9.81 -4.28
C SER A 195 -24.65 11.04 -4.31
N SER A 196 -24.58 11.88 -5.34
CA SER A 196 -25.47 13.06 -5.50
C SER A 196 -26.94 12.71 -5.57
N ASN A 197 -27.26 11.51 -6.07
CA ASN A 197 -28.62 10.97 -6.15
C ASN A 197 -29.06 10.23 -4.86
N GLY A 198 -28.27 10.29 -3.79
CA GLY A 198 -28.58 9.65 -2.51
C GLY A 198 -28.35 8.13 -2.46
N GLN A 199 -27.86 7.50 -3.52
CA GLN A 199 -27.55 6.08 -3.50
C GLN A 199 -26.40 5.76 -2.53
N SER A 200 -26.55 4.69 -1.76
CA SER A 200 -25.44 4.07 -1.03
C SER A 200 -24.46 3.39 -1.99
N LEU A 201 -23.27 3.04 -1.50
CA LEU A 201 -22.30 2.19 -2.22
C LEU A 201 -22.98 0.95 -2.80
N GLY A 202 -23.69 0.19 -1.95
CA GLY A 202 -24.42 -1.00 -2.36
C GLY A 202 -25.44 -0.70 -3.46
N GLY A 203 -26.23 0.37 -3.31
CA GLY A 203 -27.19 0.80 -4.33
C GLY A 203 -26.54 1.11 -5.69
N ARG A 204 -25.37 1.77 -5.70
CA ARG A 204 -24.61 2.02 -6.94
C ARG A 204 -24.12 0.73 -7.57
N ILE A 205 -23.60 -0.19 -6.77
CA ILE A 205 -23.04 -1.47 -7.25
C ILE A 205 -24.17 -2.37 -7.79
N SER A 206 -25.27 -2.54 -7.06
CA SER A 206 -26.45 -3.30 -7.52
C SER A 206 -27.04 -2.71 -8.79
N ALA A 207 -27.04 -1.38 -8.96
CA ALA A 207 -27.51 -0.73 -10.19
C ALA A 207 -26.66 -1.07 -11.43
N GLN A 208 -25.44 -1.59 -11.25
CA GLN A 208 -24.61 -2.12 -12.35
C GLN A 208 -24.81 -3.62 -12.59
N GLY A 209 -25.68 -4.30 -11.82
CA GLY A 209 -25.92 -5.74 -11.93
C GLY A 209 -24.86 -6.61 -11.26
N TYR A 210 -24.22 -6.10 -10.20
CA TYR A 210 -23.36 -6.89 -9.32
C TYR A 210 -24.12 -7.20 -8.03
N ASP A 211 -24.60 -8.42 -7.90
CA ASP A 211 -25.18 -8.94 -6.65
C ASP A 211 -24.03 -9.33 -5.71
N PHE A 212 -24.10 -8.92 -4.43
CA PHE A 212 -22.96 -8.99 -3.52
C PHE A 212 -23.32 -9.44 -2.10
N ALA A 213 -22.41 -10.25 -1.55
CA ALA A 213 -22.34 -10.55 -0.12
C ALA A 213 -21.58 -9.45 0.64
N VAL A 214 -20.51 -8.96 0.03
CA VAL A 214 -19.58 -7.98 0.62
C VAL A 214 -19.21 -6.96 -0.43
N VAL A 215 -19.26 -5.68 -0.07
CA VAL A 215 -18.73 -4.56 -0.85
C VAL A 215 -18.06 -3.54 0.06
N THR A 216 -16.98 -2.95 -0.43
CA THR A 216 -16.33 -1.81 0.21
C THR A 216 -15.72 -0.89 -0.84
N GLU A 217 -15.37 0.33 -0.46
CA GLU A 217 -14.93 1.39 -1.38
C GLU A 217 -13.75 2.18 -0.83
N ASN A 218 -12.82 2.49 -1.72
CA ASN A 218 -11.81 3.51 -1.52
C ASN A 218 -12.04 4.67 -2.51
N VAL A 219 -12.05 5.92 -2.03
CA VAL A 219 -12.09 7.12 -2.87
C VAL A 219 -10.86 7.98 -2.64
N ALA A 220 -10.47 8.76 -3.65
CA ALA A 220 -9.38 9.72 -3.52
C ALA A 220 -9.54 10.89 -4.50
N ALA A 221 -8.88 12.00 -4.20
CA ALA A 221 -8.82 13.15 -5.09
C ALA A 221 -7.46 13.86 -5.03
N GLY A 222 -6.99 14.33 -6.19
CA GLY A 222 -5.76 15.12 -6.34
C GLY A 222 -4.51 14.32 -6.72
N GLN A 223 -4.49 13.00 -6.53
CA GLN A 223 -3.36 12.16 -6.93
C GLN A 223 -3.26 12.09 -8.45
N THR A 224 -2.07 12.33 -9.00
CA THR A 224 -1.86 12.49 -10.46
C THR A 224 -1.46 11.20 -11.17
N SER A 225 -1.22 10.11 -10.42
CA SER A 225 -0.79 8.81 -10.95
C SER A 225 -1.40 7.64 -10.18
N VAL A 226 -1.44 6.47 -10.83
CA VAL A 226 -1.81 5.19 -10.21
C VAL A 226 -0.95 4.89 -8.98
N GLU A 227 0.35 5.15 -9.08
CA GLU A 227 1.28 4.95 -7.97
C GLU A 227 0.92 5.80 -6.75
N SER A 228 0.63 7.09 -6.95
CA SER A 228 0.32 8.03 -5.88
C SER A 228 -0.99 7.66 -5.17
N VAL A 229 -2.04 7.31 -5.92
CA VAL A 229 -3.34 6.94 -5.32
C VAL A 229 -3.27 5.62 -4.56
N MET A 230 -2.65 4.58 -5.14
CA MET A 230 -2.51 3.29 -4.48
C MET A 230 -1.68 3.39 -3.20
N THR A 231 -0.66 4.24 -3.17
CA THR A 231 0.15 4.49 -1.97
C THR A 231 -0.64 5.23 -0.91
N SER A 232 -1.42 6.25 -1.32
CA SER A 232 -2.30 6.99 -0.40
C SER A 232 -3.29 6.08 0.32
N TRP A 233 -3.91 5.13 -0.39
CA TRP A 233 -4.82 4.16 0.22
C TRP A 233 -4.10 3.18 1.14
N GLN A 234 -2.92 2.67 0.77
CA GLN A 234 -2.14 1.76 1.63
C GLN A 234 -1.70 2.38 2.97
N ASN A 235 -1.50 3.69 2.99
CA ASN A 235 -1.02 4.43 4.17
C ASN A 235 -2.16 5.01 5.04
N SER A 236 -3.41 4.91 4.59
CA SER A 236 -4.56 5.33 5.36
C SER A 236 -5.18 4.11 6.03
N PRO A 237 -5.28 4.05 7.37
CA PRO A 237 -5.78 2.86 8.08
C PRO A 237 -7.12 2.34 7.54
N ASP A 238 -8.10 3.21 7.33
CA ASP A 238 -9.43 2.82 6.86
C ASP A 238 -9.40 2.29 5.42
N HIS A 239 -8.70 2.97 4.50
CA HIS A 239 -8.57 2.50 3.12
C HIS A 239 -7.72 1.22 3.02
N ARG A 240 -6.71 1.09 3.88
CA ARG A 240 -5.85 -0.10 3.98
C ARG A 240 -6.65 -1.31 4.42
N ALA A 241 -7.60 -1.15 5.34
CA ALA A 241 -8.48 -2.22 5.76
C ALA A 241 -9.23 -2.83 4.55
N ASN A 242 -9.74 -1.99 3.64
CA ASN A 242 -10.40 -2.44 2.41
C ASN A 242 -9.44 -3.16 1.45
N LEU A 243 -8.22 -2.65 1.29
CA LEU A 243 -7.19 -3.30 0.45
C LEU A 243 -6.82 -4.70 0.94
N LEU A 244 -6.89 -4.93 2.27
CA LEU A 244 -6.53 -6.17 2.95
C LEU A 244 -7.74 -6.94 3.46
N ASP A 245 -8.94 -6.61 2.99
CA ASP A 245 -10.14 -7.35 3.34
C ASP A 245 -10.03 -8.78 2.75
N PRO A 246 -10.05 -9.84 3.57
CA PRO A 246 -9.97 -11.21 3.09
C PRO A 246 -11.24 -11.66 2.36
N ASP A 247 -12.38 -11.00 2.58
CA ASP A 247 -13.68 -11.42 2.07
C ASP A 247 -13.97 -10.91 0.66
N VAL A 248 -13.18 -9.97 0.14
CA VAL A 248 -13.31 -9.47 -1.23
C VAL A 248 -12.45 -10.27 -2.20
N ILE A 249 -12.99 -10.54 -3.40
CA ILE A 249 -12.32 -11.31 -4.46
C ILE A 249 -12.29 -10.57 -5.80
N ASN A 250 -13.15 -9.56 -5.96
CA ASN A 250 -13.25 -8.73 -7.15
C ASN A 250 -12.95 -7.27 -6.83
N VAL A 251 -12.53 -6.54 -7.87
CA VAL A 251 -12.24 -5.11 -7.77
C VAL A 251 -12.59 -4.36 -9.06
N GLY A 252 -13.02 -3.11 -8.94
CA GLY A 252 -13.16 -2.14 -10.01
C GLY A 252 -12.32 -0.90 -9.74
N PHE A 253 -11.88 -0.22 -10.80
CA PHE A 253 -11.13 1.02 -10.68
C PHE A 253 -11.65 2.06 -11.67
N ALA A 254 -11.64 3.32 -11.27
CA ALA A 254 -11.86 4.44 -12.16
C ALA A 254 -11.07 5.68 -11.78
N LYS A 255 -10.86 6.55 -12.78
CA LYS A 255 -10.24 7.86 -12.67
C LYS A 255 -11.00 8.85 -13.54
N VAL A 256 -11.29 10.02 -13.01
CA VAL A 256 -11.79 11.17 -13.79
C VAL A 256 -10.80 12.32 -13.68
N VAL A 257 -10.37 12.84 -14.84
CA VAL A 257 -9.56 14.07 -14.92
C VAL A 257 -10.52 15.25 -15.07
N ASN A 258 -10.60 16.07 -14.02
CA ASN A 258 -11.36 17.31 -14.01
C ASN A 258 -10.59 18.39 -14.78
N ARG A 259 -11.25 19.00 -15.77
CA ARG A 259 -10.69 20.08 -16.60
C ARG A 259 -11.11 21.48 -16.15
N GLY A 260 -11.99 21.58 -15.16
CA GLY A 260 -12.43 22.86 -14.60
C GLY A 260 -11.37 23.49 -13.69
N CYS A 261 -11.54 24.78 -13.41
CA CYS A 261 -10.68 25.52 -12.48
C CYS A 261 -10.99 25.24 -10.99
N ASN A 262 -12.13 24.60 -10.70
CA ASN A 262 -12.60 24.30 -9.34
C ASN A 262 -12.36 22.84 -8.97
N GLY A 263 -12.05 22.59 -7.70
CA GLY A 263 -11.84 21.25 -7.15
C GLY A 263 -10.47 20.64 -7.51
N TYR A 264 -10.33 19.35 -7.24
CA TYR A 264 -9.12 18.58 -7.57
C TYR A 264 -9.04 18.28 -9.07
N LYS A 265 -7.80 18.15 -9.59
CA LYS A 265 -7.55 17.78 -11.01
C LYS A 265 -7.96 16.35 -11.34
N THR A 266 -7.98 15.47 -10.35
CA THR A 266 -8.27 14.04 -10.52
C THR A 266 -9.15 13.54 -9.38
N TYR A 267 -10.06 12.64 -9.70
CA TYR A 267 -10.88 11.89 -8.75
C TYR A 267 -10.76 10.41 -9.07
N TRP A 268 -10.66 9.59 -8.03
CA TRP A 268 -10.45 8.15 -8.15
C TRP A 268 -11.45 7.41 -7.28
N THR A 269 -11.84 6.24 -7.76
CA THR A 269 -12.66 5.28 -7.01
C THR A 269 -12.12 3.88 -7.25
N GLN A 270 -12.11 3.09 -6.20
CA GLN A 270 -11.79 1.67 -6.20
C GLN A 270 -12.86 0.94 -5.38
N ASP A 271 -13.74 0.24 -6.08
CA ASP A 271 -14.79 -0.57 -5.45
C ASP A 271 -14.38 -2.04 -5.39
N PHE A 272 -14.68 -2.67 -4.28
CA PHE A 272 -14.40 -4.08 -4.01
C PHE A 272 -15.69 -4.87 -3.89
N GLY A 273 -15.63 -6.16 -4.20
CA GLY A 273 -16.78 -7.02 -4.01
C GLY A 273 -16.45 -8.50 -3.90
N ARG A 274 -17.39 -9.22 -3.30
CA ARG A 274 -17.59 -10.65 -3.49
C ARG A 274 -19.08 -10.91 -3.69
N ARG A 275 -19.40 -11.69 -4.71
CA ARG A 275 -20.78 -12.11 -5.00
C ARG A 275 -21.32 -13.05 -3.93
N ASP A 276 -22.64 -13.00 -3.74
CA ASP A 276 -23.40 -14.01 -2.99
C ASP A 276 -23.32 -15.39 -3.65
#